data_AF-A0A7J8CER8-F1
#
_entry.id   AF-A0A7J8CER8-F1
#
_cell.length_a   1.000
_cell.length_b   1.000
_cell.length_c   1.000
_cell.angle_alpha   90.00
_cell.angle_beta   90.00
_cell.angle_gamma   90.00
#
_symmetry.space_group_name_H-M   'P 1'
#
loop_
_entity.id
_entity.type
_entity.pdbx_description
1 polymer ?
#
loop_
_entity_poly.entity_id
_entity_poly.type
_entity_poly.pdbx_seq_one_letter_code
_entity_poly.pdbx_strand_id
1 'polypeptide(L)' 'MDETVAEFIKRTLLKIPMTEMMTILKAWDFLSENQLQTVNFRSRKECLAQDLVLLCEENRISLNDAALLDMICKFW' A
#
# COMPACT_ATOMS: atom_id res chain seq x y z
N MET A 1 -7.95 -11.59 -2.74
CA MET A 1 -7.68 -11.58 -1.28
C MET A 1 -9.01 -11.58 -0.54
N ASP A 2 -9.05 -11.83 0.78
CA ASP A 2 -10.26 -11.58 1.58
C ASP A 2 -10.65 -10.10 1.50
N GLU A 3 -11.92 -9.80 1.23
CA GLU A 3 -12.41 -8.43 1.01
C GLU A 3 -12.08 -7.50 2.18
N THR A 4 -12.06 -8.06 3.40
CA THR A 4 -11.73 -7.33 4.63
C THR A 4 -10.29 -6.84 4.66
N VAL A 5 -9.35 -7.61 4.12
CA VAL A 5 -7.94 -7.21 4.06
C VAL A 5 -7.75 -6.12 2.99
N ALA A 6 -8.54 -6.14 1.92
CA ALA A 6 -8.45 -5.16 0.83
C ALA A 6 -8.93 -3.79 1.31
N GLU A 7 -10.08 -3.79 1.98
CA GLU A 7 -10.61 -2.62 2.69
C GLU A 7 -9.61 -2.10 3.73
N PHE A 8 -8.95 -2.99 4.49
CA PHE A 8 -7.96 -2.60 5.49
C PHE A 8 -6.77 -1.88 4.86
N ILE A 9 -6.12 -2.50 3.87
CA ILE A 9 -4.98 -1.90 3.14
C ILE A 9 -5.39 -0.57 2.52
N LYS A 10 -6.55 -0.53 1.84
CA LYS A 10 -7.06 0.69 1.22
C LYS A 10 -7.21 1.83 2.24
N ARG A 11 -7.81 1.56 3.41
CA ARG A 11 -7.96 2.56 4.47
C ARG A 11 -6.62 2.99 5.05
N THR A 12 -5.68 2.08 5.22
CA THR A 12 -4.32 2.40 5.68
C THR A 12 -3.60 3.30 4.69
N LEU A 13 -3.58 2.93 3.40
CA LEU A 13 -2.98 3.74 2.33
C LEU A 13 -3.61 5.13 2.21
N LEU A 14 -4.94 5.23 2.37
CA LEU A 14 -5.63 6.51 2.36
C LEU A 14 -5.30 7.39 3.58
N LYS A 15 -4.77 6.86 4.67
CA LYS A 15 -4.29 7.69 5.81
C LYS A 15 -2.90 8.26 5.57
N ILE A 16 -2.10 7.59 4.73
CA ILE A 16 -0.73 8.00 4.44
C ILE A 16 -0.74 9.34 3.67
N PRO A 17 0.03 10.35 4.10
CA PRO A 17 0.24 11.55 3.32
C PRO A 17 1.04 11.22 2.04
N MET A 18 0.66 11.81 0.91
CA MET A 18 1.27 11.46 -0.39
C MET A 18 2.79 11.72 -0.46
N THR A 19 3.28 12.67 0.33
CA THR A 19 4.72 12.99 0.45
C THR A 19 5.53 11.83 1.02
N GLU A 20 4.90 11.04 1.88
CA GLU A 20 5.50 9.93 2.63
C GLU A 20 5.18 8.59 1.96
N MET A 21 4.13 8.51 1.13
CA MET A 21 3.67 7.25 0.54
C MET A 21 4.77 6.41 -0.12
N MET A 22 5.63 7.02 -0.93
CA MET A 22 6.72 6.29 -1.60
C MET A 22 7.71 5.69 -0.60
N THR A 23 8.01 6.40 0.48
CA THR A 23 9.00 5.96 1.46
C THR A 23 8.41 4.93 2.43
N ILE A 24 7.13 5.03 2.80
CA ILE A 24 6.44 3.97 3.56
C ILE A 24 6.43 2.68 2.75
N LEU A 25 6.04 2.76 1.46
CA LEU A 25 5.98 1.59 0.60
C LEU A 25 7.37 0.96 0.39
N LYS A 26 8.43 1.78 0.33
CA LYS A 26 9.81 1.29 0.33
C LYS A 26 10.22 0.64 1.64
N ALA A 27 9.90 1.25 2.79
CA ALA A 27 10.20 0.71 4.12
C ALA A 27 9.42 -0.58 4.40
N TRP A 28 8.26 -0.74 3.79
CA TRP A 28 7.44 -1.93 3.90
C TRP A 28 8.05 -3.14 3.19
N ASP A 29 8.90 -2.93 2.18
CA ASP A 29 9.67 -3.95 1.44
C ASP A 29 8.84 -5.08 0.80
N PHE A 30 7.51 -5.05 0.92
CA PHE A 30 6.60 -6.04 0.34
C PHE A 30 6.44 -5.85 -1.18
N LEU A 31 6.39 -4.59 -1.62
CA LEU A 31 6.28 -4.24 -3.04
C LEU A 31 7.67 -3.92 -3.59
N SER A 32 8.12 -4.70 -4.58
CA SER A 32 9.37 -4.45 -5.29
C SER A 32 9.40 -3.06 -5.94
N GLU A 33 10.58 -2.45 -6.04
CA GLU A 33 10.73 -1.13 -6.66
C GLU A 33 10.18 -1.09 -8.10
N ASN A 34 10.32 -2.17 -8.87
CA ASN A 34 9.74 -2.26 -10.22
C ASN A 34 8.20 -2.11 -10.22
N GLN A 35 7.52 -2.68 -9.21
CA GLN A 35 6.07 -2.56 -9.05
C GLN A 35 5.67 -1.17 -8.53
N LEU A 36 6.52 -0.53 -7.73
CA LEU A 36 6.29 0.85 -7.34
C LEU A 36 6.49 1.81 -8.53
N GLN A 37 7.40 1.50 -9.45
CA GLN A 37 7.61 2.32 -10.65
C GLN A 37 6.47 2.26 -11.66
N THR A 38 5.70 1.16 -11.70
CA THR A 38 4.50 1.05 -12.55
C THR A 38 3.32 1.85 -11.99
N VAL A 39 3.31 2.12 -10.67
CA VAL A 39 2.29 2.91 -9.98
C VAL A 39 2.48 4.40 -10.23
N ASN A 40 1.42 5.06 -10.70
CA ASN A 40 1.47 6.50 -10.96
C ASN A 40 1.22 7.33 -9.69
N PHE A 41 2.31 7.68 -8.97
CA PHE A 41 2.27 8.55 -7.79
C PHE A 41 1.79 10.00 -8.04
N ARG A 42 1.64 10.42 -9.31
CA ARG A 42 1.03 11.73 -9.64
C ARG A 42 -0.50 11.69 -9.72
N SER A 43 -1.10 10.51 -9.72
CA SER A 43 -2.56 10.33 -9.71
C SER A 43 -3.17 10.77 -8.38
N ARG A 44 -4.51 10.88 -8.32
CA ARG A 44 -5.20 11.14 -7.05
C ARG A 44 -4.93 10.00 -6.05
N LYS A 45 -4.92 10.34 -4.76
CA LYS A 45 -4.69 9.39 -3.66
C LYS A 45 -5.63 8.18 -3.71
N GLU A 46 -6.88 8.37 -4.08
CA GLU A 46 -7.85 7.27 -4.22
C GLU A 46 -7.50 6.29 -5.33
N CYS A 47 -7.10 6.80 -6.51
CA CYS A 47 -6.65 5.96 -7.62
C CYS A 47 -5.38 5.20 -7.24
N LEU A 48 -4.43 5.88 -6.59
CA LEU A 48 -3.21 5.27 -6.07
C LEU A 48 -3.47 4.15 -5.07
N ALA A 49 -4.34 4.39 -4.10
CA ALA A 49 -4.70 3.37 -3.10
C ALA A 49 -5.34 2.15 -3.78
N GLN A 50 -6.15 2.35 -4.82
CA GLN A 50 -6.76 1.26 -5.57
C GLN A 50 -5.72 0.47 -6.38
N ASP A 51 -4.81 1.15 -7.07
CA ASP A 51 -3.71 0.52 -7.84
C ASP A 51 -2.81 -0.33 -6.94
N LEU A 52 -2.45 0.21 -5.76
CA LEU A 52 -1.65 -0.49 -4.77
C LEU A 52 -2.38 -1.70 -4.18
N VAL A 53 -3.69 -1.60 -3.93
CA VAL A 53 -4.49 -2.74 -3.46
C VAL A 53 -4.53 -3.85 -4.51
N LEU A 54 -4.65 -3.51 -5.80
CA LEU A 54 -4.60 -4.48 -6.89
C LEU A 54 -3.23 -5.18 -6.96
N LEU A 55 -2.15 -4.42 -6.83
CA LEU A 55 -0.80 -4.99 -6.75
C LEU A 55 -0.63 -5.92 -5.54
N CYS A 56 -1.15 -5.53 -4.38
CA CYS A 56 -1.11 -6.35 -3.18
C CYS A 56 -1.91 -7.66 -3.35
N GLU A 57 -3.05 -7.59 -4.06
CA GLU A 57 -3.85 -8.76 -4.39
C GLU A 57 -3.15 -9.71 -5.36
N GLU A 58 -2.50 -9.17 -6.40
CA GLU A 58 -1.71 -9.95 -7.36
C GLU A 58 -0.54 -10.67 -6.67
N ASN A 59 0.12 -9.99 -5.73
CA ASN A 59 1.21 -10.55 -4.92
C ASN A 59 0.73 -11.44 -3.76
N ARG A 60 -0.58 -11.72 -3.67
CA ARG A 60 -1.20 -12.56 -2.63
C ARG A 60 -0.79 -12.16 -1.21
N ILE A 61 -0.89 -10.86 -0.92
CA ILE A 61 -0.60 -10.33 0.39
C ILE A 61 -1.38 -11.06 1.49
N SER A 62 -0.70 -11.31 2.62
CA SER A 62 -1.33 -11.88 3.80
C SER A 62 -1.81 -10.79 4.76
N LEU A 63 -2.70 -11.14 5.69
CA LEU A 63 -3.11 -10.21 6.75
C LEU A 63 -1.91 -9.72 7.59
N ASN A 64 -0.89 -10.56 7.78
CA ASN A 64 0.30 -10.18 8.54
C ASN A 64 1.11 -9.10 7.81
N ASP A 65 1.27 -9.21 6.50
CA ASP A 65 1.94 -8.20 5.67
C ASP A 65 1.16 -6.89 5.68
N ALA A 66 -0.17 -6.96 5.60
CA ALA A 66 -1.04 -5.79 5.71
C ALA A 66 -0.94 -5.13 7.10
N ALA A 67 -0.81 -5.92 8.16
CA ALA A 67 -0.61 -5.40 9.52
C ALA A 67 0.76 -4.72 9.69
N LEU A 68 1.81 -5.22 9.02
CA LEU A 68 3.12 -4.55 8.98
C LEU A 68 3.00 -3.16 8.35
N LEU A 69 2.23 -3.01 7.26
CA LEU A 69 1.98 -1.70 6.65
C LEU A 69 1.34 -0.72 7.65
N ASP A 70 0.32 -1.16 8.40
CA ASP A 70 -0.33 -0.33 9.42
C ASP A 70 0.63 0.02 10.57
N MET A 71 1.49 -0.91 11.00
CA MET A 71 2.53 -0.61 11.99
C MET A 71 3.50 0.45 11.48
N ILE A 72 4.04 0.29 10.27
CA ILE A 72 4.99 1.27 9.69
C ILE A 72 4.31 2.64 9.57
N CYS A 73 3.04 2.68 9.13
CA CYS A 73 2.27 3.92 9.06
C CYS A 73 2.00 4.59 10.42
N LYS A 74 2.07 3.85 11.54
CA LYS A 74 1.90 4.42 12.89
C LYS A 74 3.20 4.96 13.46
N PHE A 75 4.34 4.47 12.97
CA PHE A 75 5.67 4.89 13.44
C PHE A 75 6.25 6.06 12.64
N TRP A 76 5.57 6.47 11.58
CA TRP A 76 5.96 7.56 10.70
C TRP A 76 4.93 8.68 10.74
#